data_AF-A0A0D6Q3K4-F1
#
_entry.id   AF-A0A0D6Q3K4-F1
#
_cell.length_a   1.000
_cell.length_b   1.000
_cell.length_c   1.000
_cell.angle_alpha   90.00
_cell.angle_beta   90.00
_cell.angle_gamma   90.00
#
_symmetry.space_group_name_H-M   'P 1'
#
loop_
_entity.id
_entity.type
_entity.pdbx_description
1 polymer ?
#
loop_
_entity_poly.entity_id
_entity_poly.type
_entity_poly.pdbx_seq_one_letter_code
_entity_poly.pdbx_strand_id
1 'polypeptide(L)'
;MISGTHLVAFLFDHGEAICTAIGGVAGWTGNVARARLAAQRGRLDAGQQALELLARASERDARMDALLASMTERVNELTRERWQYDGALQELYAQAIAARLLVYELDAKAGRPPRQFEPLPPYPIPPAAQPDAAETAGVAGVDAPATAC
;
A
#
# COMPACT_ATOMS: atom_id res chain seq x y z
N MET A 1 -41.40 33.84 -66.39
CA MET A 1 -40.83 32.74 -67.17
C MET A 1 -39.34 32.99 -67.33
N ILE A 2 -38.51 32.41 -66.45
CA ILE A 2 -37.05 32.47 -66.58
C ILE A 2 -36.64 31.29 -67.45
N SER A 3 -36.11 31.59 -68.63
CA SER A 3 -35.81 30.63 -69.69
C SER A 3 -34.69 29.67 -69.28
N GLY A 4 -34.92 28.36 -69.41
CA GLY A 4 -33.98 27.31 -68.98
C GLY A 4 -32.60 27.35 -69.64
N THR A 5 -32.45 28.08 -70.75
CA THR A 5 -31.17 28.29 -71.45
C THR A 5 -30.18 29.15 -70.67
N HIS A 6 -30.65 30.14 -69.90
CA HIS A 6 -29.76 30.96 -69.05
C HIS A 6 -29.24 30.18 -67.84
N LEU A 7 -30.02 29.22 -67.36
CA LEU A 7 -29.67 28.39 -66.20
C LEU A 7 -28.56 27.40 -66.55
N VAL A 8 -28.60 26.83 -67.76
CA VAL A 8 -27.58 25.89 -68.27
C VAL A 8 -26.25 26.59 -68.57
N ALA A 9 -26.27 27.78 -69.17
CA ALA A 9 -25.06 28.56 -69.45
C ALA A 9 -24.37 29.00 -68.14
N PHE A 10 -25.14 29.43 -67.15
CA PHE A 10 -24.63 29.80 -65.83
C PHE A 10 -23.99 28.61 -65.09
N LEU A 11 -24.60 27.42 -65.20
CA LEU A 11 -24.05 26.18 -64.61
C LEU A 11 -22.74 25.72 -65.26
N PHE A 12 -22.57 25.93 -66.57
CA PHE A 12 -21.32 25.58 -67.26
C PHE A 12 -20.20 26.57 -66.95
N ASP A 13 -20.53 27.87 -66.85
CA ASP A 13 -19.58 28.95 -66.58
C ASP A 13 -19.11 28.98 -65.11
N HIS A 14 -19.99 28.63 -64.16
CA HIS A 14 -19.68 28.61 -62.72
C HIS A 14 -19.54 27.19 -62.13
N GLY A 15 -19.58 26.14 -62.95
CA GLY A 15 -19.60 24.74 -62.50
C GLY A 15 -18.39 24.34 -61.66
N GLU A 16 -17.19 24.81 -62.00
CA GLU A 16 -15.96 24.53 -61.24
C GLU A 16 -15.99 25.19 -59.86
N ALA A 17 -16.49 26.43 -59.77
CA ALA A 17 -16.65 27.16 -58.52
C ALA A 17 -17.69 26.49 -57.60
N ILE A 18 -18.79 25.98 -58.17
CA ILE A 18 -19.82 25.25 -57.41
C ILE A 18 -19.28 23.91 -56.90
N CYS A 19 -18.57 23.14 -57.73
CA CYS A 19 -17.96 21.87 -57.32
C CYS A 19 -16.90 22.04 -56.23
N THR A 20 -16.05 23.07 -56.33
CA THR A 20 -15.04 23.38 -55.30
C THR A 20 -15.68 23.88 -54.01
N ALA A 21 -16.73 24.71 -54.09
CA ALA A 21 -17.49 25.15 -52.92
C ALA A 21 -18.18 23.98 -52.20
N ILE A 22 -18.86 23.10 -52.95
CA ILE A 22 -19.50 21.90 -52.39
C ILE A 22 -18.45 20.95 -51.80
N GLY A 23 -17.33 20.73 -52.50
CA GLY A 23 -16.23 19.92 -52.00
C GLY A 23 -15.61 20.48 -50.71
N GLY A 24 -15.47 21.80 -50.61
CA GLY A 24 -14.98 22.49 -49.41
C GLY A 24 -15.94 22.35 -48.23
N VAL A 25 -17.25 22.53 -48.46
CA VAL A 25 -18.29 22.35 -47.42
C VAL A 25 -18.38 20.89 -46.98
N ALA A 26 -18.33 19.94 -47.91
CA ALA A 26 -18.31 18.50 -47.62
C ALA A 26 -17.04 18.11 -46.82
N GLY A 27 -15.88 18.64 -47.20
CA GLY A 27 -14.63 18.42 -46.47
C GLY A 27 -14.67 19.01 -45.05
N TRP A 28 -15.21 20.21 -44.88
CA TRP A 28 -15.34 20.86 -43.58
C TRP A 28 -16.26 20.09 -42.63
N THR A 29 -17.45 19.72 -43.11
CA THR A 29 -18.41 18.94 -42.31
C THR A 29 -17.86 17.56 -41.94
N GLY A 30 -17.17 16.88 -42.86
CA GLY A 30 -16.47 15.63 -42.59
C GLY A 30 -15.37 15.78 -41.52
N ASN A 31 -14.61 16.86 -41.57
CA ASN A 31 -13.56 17.13 -40.58
C ASN A 31 -14.14 17.41 -39.18
N VAL A 32 -15.22 18.19 -39.09
CA VAL A 32 -15.94 18.43 -37.82
C VAL A 32 -16.52 17.15 -37.24
N ALA A 33 -17.14 16.30 -38.08
CA ALA A 33 -17.65 15.00 -37.65
C ALA A 33 -16.53 14.10 -37.12
N ARG A 34 -15.39 14.07 -37.80
CA ARG A 34 -14.21 13.30 -37.37
C ARG A 34 -13.63 13.84 -36.05
N ALA A 35 -13.56 15.15 -35.88
CA ALA A 35 -13.10 15.77 -34.64
C ALA A 35 -14.02 15.44 -33.45
N ARG A 36 -15.34 15.42 -33.67
CA ARG A 36 -16.31 15.01 -32.64
C ARG A 36 -16.15 13.53 -32.25
N LEU A 37 -15.99 12.64 -33.23
CA LEU A 37 -15.77 11.22 -32.97
C LEU A 37 -14.44 10.98 -32.23
N ALA A 38 -13.37 11.68 -32.61
CA ALA A 38 -12.09 11.61 -31.91
C ALA A 38 -12.20 12.09 -30.45
N ALA A 39 -12.93 13.19 -30.20
CA ALA A 39 -13.18 13.68 -28.85
C ALA A 39 -14.03 12.70 -28.00
N GLN A 40 -15.01 12.03 -28.62
CA GLN A 40 -15.78 10.99 -27.94
C GLN A 40 -14.93 9.77 -27.58
N ARG A 41 -14.07 9.31 -28.50
CA ARG A 41 -13.12 8.22 -28.24
C ARG A 41 -12.16 8.56 -27.11
N GLY A 42 -11.57 9.76 -27.13
CA GLY A 42 -10.66 10.19 -26.07
C GLY A 42 -11.30 10.19 -24.68
N ARG A 43 -12.61 10.49 -24.57
CA ARG A 43 -13.34 10.38 -23.30
C ARG A 43 -13.53 8.94 -22.85
N LEU A 44 -13.82 8.03 -23.79
CA LEU A 44 -13.96 6.60 -23.47
C LEU A 44 -12.61 6.01 -23.04
N ASP A 45 -11.54 6.34 -23.75
CA ASP A 45 -10.18 5.88 -23.45
C ASP A 45 -9.72 6.41 -22.07
N ALA A 46 -9.97 7.69 -21.78
CA ALA A 46 -9.69 8.26 -20.45
C ALA A 46 -10.51 7.59 -19.34
N GLY A 47 -11.77 7.24 -19.61
CA GLY A 47 -12.61 6.48 -18.68
C GLY A 47 -12.08 5.07 -18.42
N GLN A 48 -11.63 4.36 -19.46
CA GLN A 48 -11.01 3.04 -19.33
C GLN A 48 -9.71 3.12 -18.51
N GLN A 49 -8.86 4.10 -18.78
CA GLN A 49 -7.64 4.33 -18.00
C GLN A 49 -7.95 4.61 -16.52
N ALA A 50 -8.97 5.41 -16.23
CA ALA A 50 -9.39 5.68 -14.85
C ALA A 50 -9.88 4.40 -14.13
N LEU A 51 -10.65 3.55 -14.82
CA LEU A 51 -11.11 2.27 -14.27
C LEU A 51 -9.96 1.30 -14.02
N GLU A 52 -8.97 1.24 -14.92
CA GLU A 52 -7.78 0.41 -14.73
C GLU A 52 -6.94 0.87 -13.53
N LEU A 53 -6.77 2.18 -13.36
CA LEU A 53 -6.09 2.73 -12.18
C LEU A 53 -6.84 2.41 -10.89
N LEU A 54 -8.17 2.52 -10.89
CA LEU A 54 -9.00 2.16 -9.76
C LEU A 54 -8.89 0.65 -9.43
N ALA A 55 -8.94 -0.20 -10.46
CA ALA A 55 -8.79 -1.65 -10.28
C ALA A 55 -7.43 -1.99 -9.65
N ARG A 56 -6.34 -1.38 -10.15
CA ARG A 56 -5.00 -1.55 -9.57
C ARG A 56 -4.90 -1.01 -8.14
N ALA A 57 -5.57 0.10 -7.84
CA ALA A 57 -5.63 0.64 -6.48
C ALA A 57 -6.37 -0.33 -5.54
N SER A 58 -7.55 -0.82 -5.94
CA SER A 58 -8.31 -1.78 -5.13
C SER A 58 -7.56 -3.09 -4.90
N GLU A 59 -6.76 -3.54 -5.88
CA GLU A 59 -5.94 -4.74 -5.71
C GLU A 59 -4.79 -4.51 -4.71
N ARG A 60 -4.19 -3.31 -4.70
CA ARG A 60 -3.19 -2.94 -3.69
C ARG A 60 -3.81 -2.87 -2.31
N ASP A 61 -4.99 -2.27 -2.19
CA ASP A 61 -5.70 -2.14 -0.91
C ASP A 61 -6.04 -3.53 -0.36
N ALA A 62 -6.58 -4.43 -1.18
CA ALA A 62 -6.88 -5.80 -0.78
C ALA A 62 -5.62 -6.59 -0.32
N ARG A 63 -4.47 -6.38 -0.99
CA ARG A 63 -3.21 -6.99 -0.59
C ARG A 63 -2.71 -6.43 0.75
N MET A 64 -2.83 -5.12 0.96
CA MET A 64 -2.46 -4.47 2.22
C MET A 64 -3.33 -4.97 3.37
N ASP A 65 -4.64 -5.08 3.17
CA ASP A 65 -5.56 -5.60 4.17
C ASP A 65 -5.24 -7.05 4.55
N ALA A 66 -4.90 -7.89 3.57
CA ALA A 66 -4.48 -9.27 3.82
C ALA A 66 -3.20 -9.34 4.65
N LEU A 67 -2.21 -8.47 4.37
CA LEU A 67 -0.98 -8.38 5.15
C LEU A 67 -1.26 -7.91 6.58
N LEU A 68 -2.06 -6.86 6.75
CA LEU A 68 -2.46 -6.34 8.06
C LEU A 68 -3.20 -7.38 8.90
N ALA A 69 -4.12 -8.13 8.29
CA ALA A 69 -4.83 -9.22 8.95
C ALA A 69 -3.84 -10.30 9.44
N SER A 70 -2.89 -10.70 8.60
CA SER A 70 -1.89 -11.70 8.96
C SER A 70 -0.96 -11.24 10.09
N MET A 71 -0.56 -9.97 10.11
CA MET A 71 0.29 -9.41 11.16
C MET A 71 -0.49 -9.25 12.46
N THR A 72 -1.75 -8.85 12.38
CA THR A 72 -2.64 -8.75 13.55
C THR A 72 -2.81 -10.11 14.20
N GLU A 73 -3.00 -11.17 13.41
CA GLU A 73 -3.12 -12.53 13.94
C GLU A 73 -1.84 -12.98 14.65
N ARG A 74 -0.67 -12.75 14.03
CA ARG A 74 0.63 -13.07 14.66
C ARG A 74 0.85 -12.34 15.98
N VAL A 75 0.50 -11.04 16.03
CA VAL A 75 0.62 -10.24 17.26
C VAL A 75 -0.33 -10.76 18.33
N ASN A 76 -1.56 -11.13 17.97
CA ASN A 76 -2.52 -11.70 18.91
C ASN A 76 -2.04 -13.04 19.46
N GLU A 77 -1.49 -13.90 18.62
CA GLU A 77 -0.91 -15.19 19.04
C GLU A 77 0.24 -14.99 20.03
N LEU A 78 1.23 -14.16 19.69
CA LEU A 78 2.35 -13.83 20.58
C LEU A 78 1.90 -13.19 21.89
N THR A 79 0.87 -12.34 21.85
CA THR A 79 0.31 -11.71 23.05
C THR A 79 -0.35 -12.75 23.96
N ARG A 80 -1.08 -13.71 23.40
CA ARG A 80 -1.69 -14.80 24.17
C ARG A 80 -0.64 -15.69 24.80
N GLU A 81 0.41 -16.06 24.06
CA GLU A 81 1.53 -16.83 24.60
C GLU A 81 2.20 -16.09 25.75
N ARG A 82 2.49 -14.80 25.57
CA ARG A 82 3.08 -13.96 26.63
C ARG A 82 2.21 -13.94 27.89
N TRP A 83 0.89 -13.78 27.76
CA TRP A 83 -0.01 -13.79 28.92
C TRP A 83 -0.02 -15.12 29.66
N GLN A 84 0.11 -16.25 28.96
CA GLN A 84 0.24 -17.56 29.60
C GLN A 84 1.53 -17.67 30.41
N TYR A 85 2.65 -17.18 29.86
CA TYR A 85 3.94 -17.17 30.56
C TYR A 85 3.96 -16.20 31.75
N ASP A 86 3.39 -15.00 31.60
CA ASP A 86 3.36 -14.00 32.68
C ASP A 86 2.59 -14.52 33.91
N GLY A 87 1.48 -15.23 33.71
CA GLY A 87 0.73 -15.86 34.80
C GLY A 87 1.53 -16.95 35.54
N ALA A 88 2.19 -17.84 34.78
CA ALA A 88 3.04 -18.88 35.36
C ALA A 88 4.26 -18.30 36.10
N LEU A 89 4.83 -17.22 35.56
CA LEU A 89 5.97 -16.54 36.16
C LEU A 89 5.56 -15.86 37.47
N GLN A 90 4.41 -15.18 37.51
CA GLN A 90 3.90 -14.56 38.74
C GLN A 90 3.71 -15.60 39.86
N GLU A 91 3.15 -16.76 39.54
CA GLU A 91 2.96 -17.86 40.48
C GLU A 91 4.32 -18.39 41.01
N LEU A 92 5.31 -18.56 40.13
CA LEU A 92 6.66 -18.97 40.51
C LEU A 92 7.31 -17.96 41.47
N TYR A 93 7.16 -16.66 41.22
CA TYR A 93 7.68 -15.61 42.11
C TYR A 93 7.01 -15.65 43.48
N ALA A 94 5.68 -15.83 43.53
CA ALA A 94 4.95 -15.95 44.78
C ALA A 94 5.44 -17.16 45.60
N GLN A 95 5.59 -18.32 44.95
CA GLN A 95 6.10 -19.54 45.59
C GLN A 95 7.55 -19.39 46.07
N ALA A 96 8.42 -18.74 45.28
CA ALA A 96 9.81 -18.50 45.66
C ALA A 96 9.93 -17.58 46.89
N ILE A 97 9.10 -16.54 46.98
CA ILE A 97 9.05 -15.65 48.15
C ILE A 97 8.53 -16.41 49.37
N ALA A 98 7.45 -17.18 49.23
CA ALA A 98 6.88 -17.99 50.31
C ALA A 98 7.90 -19.02 50.85
N ALA A 99 8.62 -19.71 49.97
CA ALA A 99 9.66 -20.66 50.35
C ALA A 99 10.80 -19.97 51.13
N ARG A 100 11.22 -18.78 50.71
CA ARG A 100 12.25 -18.00 51.43
C ARG A 100 11.79 -17.61 52.83
N LEU A 101 10.53 -17.16 52.98
CA LEU A 101 9.95 -16.84 54.29
C LEU A 101 9.89 -18.06 55.21
N LEU A 102 9.49 -19.22 54.70
CA LEU A 102 9.47 -20.46 55.48
C LEU A 102 10.86 -20.85 55.98
N VAL A 103 11.90 -20.72 55.15
CA VAL A 103 13.27 -21.01 55.57
C VAL A 103 13.71 -20.04 56.67
N TYR A 104 13.36 -18.76 56.57
CA TYR A 104 13.66 -17.79 57.63
C TYR A 104 12.98 -18.14 58.96
N GLU A 105 11.70 -18.55 58.93
CA GLU A 105 11.00 -18.98 60.15
C GLU A 105 11.64 -20.24 60.77
N LEU A 106 12.09 -21.19 59.95
CA LEU A 106 12.77 -22.40 60.42
C LEU A 106 14.16 -22.09 61.00
N ASP A 107 14.94 -21.23 60.35
CA ASP A 107 16.25 -20.81 60.86
C ASP A 107 16.10 -20.05 62.19
N ALA A 108 15.07 -19.20 62.32
CA ALA A 108 14.74 -18.51 63.57
C ALA A 108 14.36 -19.49 64.70
N LYS A 109 13.51 -20.49 64.42
CA LYS A 109 13.16 -21.55 65.38
C LYS A 109 14.36 -22.39 65.82
N ALA A 110 15.33 -22.58 64.93
CA ALA A 110 16.57 -23.30 65.21
C ALA A 110 17.67 -22.44 65.88
N GLY A 111 17.41 -21.15 66.12
CA GLY A 111 18.40 -20.23 66.69
C GLY A 111 19.60 -19.96 65.77
N ARG A 112 19.46 -20.20 64.46
CA ARG A 112 20.51 -19.97 63.47
C ARG A 112 20.41 -18.56 62.91
N PRO A 113 21.53 -17.95 62.48
CA PRO A 113 21.48 -16.68 61.77
C PRO A 113 20.74 -16.84 60.42
N PRO A 114 20.00 -15.80 59.98
CA PRO A 114 19.21 -15.87 58.75
C PRO A 114 20.10 -16.04 57.52
N ARG A 115 19.75 -17.00 56.65
CA ARG A 115 20.46 -17.25 55.39
C ARG A 115 20.20 -16.15 54.35
N GLN A 116 21.26 -15.63 53.74
CA GLN A 116 21.11 -14.66 52.65
C GLN A 116 20.81 -15.38 51.34
N PHE A 117 19.67 -15.06 50.72
CA PHE A 117 19.32 -15.54 49.38
C PHE A 117 19.70 -14.49 48.33
N GLU A 118 20.09 -14.96 47.13
CA GLU A 118 20.30 -14.08 45.98
C GLU A 118 19.01 -13.31 45.64
N PRO A 119 19.08 -11.99 45.37
CA PRO A 119 17.90 -11.20 45.03
C PRO A 119 17.21 -11.79 43.80
N LEU A 120 15.88 -11.85 43.85
CA LEU A 120 15.11 -12.24 42.67
C LEU A 120 15.34 -11.19 41.56
N PRO A 121 15.37 -11.62 40.29
CA PRO A 121 15.41 -10.67 39.19
C PRO A 121 14.20 -9.73 39.26
N PRO A 122 14.34 -8.46 38.84
CA PRO A 122 13.23 -7.52 38.85
C PRO A 122 12.13 -8.01 37.91
N TYR A 123 10.90 -8.06 38.41
CA TYR A 123 9.71 -8.35 37.60
C TYR A 123 9.05 -7.04 37.15
N PRO A 124 8.64 -6.90 35.89
CA PRO A 124 8.82 -7.85 34.78
C PRO A 124 10.27 -7.90 34.26
N ILE A 125 10.69 -9.08 33.77
CA ILE A 125 12.03 -9.27 33.20
C ILE A 125 12.14 -8.37 31.95
N PRO A 126 13.12 -7.45 31.87
CA PRO A 126 13.30 -6.62 30.70
C PRO A 126 13.61 -7.50 29.48
N PRO A 127 13.11 -7.15 28.28
CA PRO A 127 13.46 -7.88 27.07
C PRO A 127 14.98 -7.90 26.93
N ALA A 128 15.56 -9.08 26.68
CA ALA A 128 16.99 -9.21 26.43
C ALA A 128 17.36 -8.23 25.31
N ALA A 129 18.38 -7.40 25.54
CA ALA A 129 18.91 -6.52 24.51
C ALA A 129 19.25 -7.38 23.29
N GLN A 130 18.50 -7.20 22.20
CA GLN A 130 18.81 -7.88 20.95
C GLN A 130 20.20 -7.42 20.53
N PRO A 131 21.16 -8.31 20.23
CA PRO A 131 22.41 -7.89 19.63
C PRO A 131 22.07 -7.18 18.32
N ASP A 132 22.40 -5.91 18.25
CA ASP A 132 22.01 -5.01 17.19
C ASP A 132 22.32 -5.60 15.81
N ALA A 133 21.29 -5.71 14.95
CA ALA A 133 21.42 -6.00 13.53
C ALA A 133 22.04 -4.82 12.75
N ALA A 134 23.04 -4.16 13.32
CA ALA A 134 23.73 -3.01 12.75
C ALA A 134 24.95 -3.40 11.88
N GLU A 135 25.37 -4.67 11.89
CA GLU A 135 26.61 -5.12 11.24
C GLU A 135 26.41 -5.78 9.85
N THR A 136 25.37 -5.42 9.09
CA THR A 136 25.27 -5.84 7.67
C THR A 136 24.78 -4.76 6.69
N ALA A 137 24.52 -3.53 7.13
CA ALA A 137 24.10 -2.43 6.24
C ALA A 137 25.29 -1.69 5.55
N GLY A 138 26.47 -2.32 5.50
CA GLY A 138 27.72 -1.66 5.12
C GLY A 138 28.44 -2.24 3.90
N VAL A 139 27.82 -3.03 3.04
CA VAL A 139 28.42 -3.43 1.73
C VAL A 139 27.34 -3.58 0.66
N ALA A 140 26.81 -2.46 0.17
CA ALA A 140 26.10 -2.40 -1.11
C ALA A 140 26.19 -0.99 -1.71
N GLY A 141 27.41 -0.44 -1.77
CA GLY A 141 27.73 0.58 -2.76
C GLY A 141 27.91 -0.10 -4.10
N VAL A 142 26.79 -0.41 -4.78
CA VAL A 142 26.81 -0.84 -6.18
C VAL A 142 26.74 0.43 -7.02
N ASP A 143 27.80 0.66 -7.78
CA ASP A 143 27.98 1.72 -8.75
C ASP A 143 26.74 1.92 -9.63
N ALA A 144 26.17 3.12 -9.57
CA ALA A 144 25.21 3.60 -10.55
C ALA A 144 25.99 4.09 -11.79
N PRO A 145 25.72 3.57 -13.02
CA PRO A 145 26.32 4.16 -14.21
C PRO A 145 25.71 5.54 -14.44
N ALA A 146 26.59 6.55 -14.46
CA ALA A 146 26.27 7.89 -14.90
C ALA A 146 25.96 7.86 -16.40
N THR A 147 24.69 8.00 -16.76
CA THR A 147 24.27 8.37 -18.11
C THR A 147 24.25 9.89 -18.18
N ALA A 148 25.23 10.48 -18.88
CA ALA A 148 25.21 11.89 -19.26
C ALA A 148 25.79 12.07 -20.67
N CYS A 149 25.00 12.76 -21.50
CA CYS A 149 25.28 13.32 -22.83
C CYS A 149 25.40 12.37 -24.02
#